data_AF-A0A0Q4U5P9-F1
#
_entry.id   AF-A0A0Q4U5P9-F1
#
_cell.length_a   1.000
_cell.length_b   1.000
_cell.length_c   1.000
_cell.angle_alpha   90.00
_cell.angle_beta   90.00
_cell.angle_gamma   90.00
#
_symmetry.space_group_name_H-M   'P 1'
#
loop_
_entity.id
_entity.type
_entity.pdbx_description
1 polymer ?
#
loop_
_entity_poly.entity_id
_entity_poly.type
_entity_poly.pdbx_seq_one_letter_code
_entity_poly.pdbx_strand_id
1 'polypeptide(L)'
;MEDIITPGIAITTIFIALPWLILHYMTKWKQAPKITHEDEQLLDELHLLARRLEDRVNTVERIVAADNPNFKPGLQSEWRPEPRLGQTDYSLDRRN
;
A
#
# COMPACT_ATOMS: atom_id res chain seq x y z
N MET A 1 55.65 18.29 13.66
CA MET A 1 55.35 17.47 12.45
C MET A 1 53.85 17.20 12.31
N GLU A 2 53.10 17.16 13.42
CA GLU A 2 51.65 16.94 13.45
C GLU A 2 50.83 18.07 12.79
N ASP A 3 51.33 19.32 12.84
CA ASP A 3 50.65 20.50 12.27
C ASP A 3 50.51 20.48 10.74
N ILE A 4 51.32 19.68 10.04
CA ILE A 4 51.31 19.53 8.58
C ILE A 4 50.60 18.24 8.17
N ILE A 5 50.75 17.17 8.96
CA ILE A 5 50.18 15.86 8.65
C ILE A 5 48.66 15.87 8.84
N THR A 6 48.16 16.52 9.90
CA THR A 6 46.74 16.57 10.23
C THR A 6 45.87 17.20 9.12
N PRO A 7 46.18 18.41 8.61
CA PRO A 7 45.38 19.00 7.52
C PRO A 7 45.50 18.20 6.22
N GLY A 8 46.66 17.60 5.92
CA GLY A 8 46.84 16.75 4.74
C GLY A 8 45.91 15.55 4.73
N ILE A 9 45.86 14.80 5.83
CA ILE A 9 44.96 13.64 5.99
C ILE A 9 43.50 14.08 5.95
N ALA A 10 43.14 15.20 6.59
CA ALA A 10 41.77 15.70 6.60
C ALA A 10 41.27 16.02 5.18
N ILE A 11 42.09 16.69 4.37
CA ILE A 11 41.75 17.03 2.99
C ILE A 11 41.59 15.75 2.15
N THR A 12 42.57 14.85 2.19
CA THR A 12 42.51 13.60 1.42
C THR A 12 41.29 12.74 1.81
N THR A 13 40.97 12.69 3.10
CA THR A 13 39.81 11.93 3.59
C THR A 13 38.49 12.53 3.09
N ILE A 14 38.34 13.86 3.08
CA ILE A 14 37.12 14.52 2.56
C ILE A 14 36.95 14.24 1.06
N PHE A 15 38.03 14.31 0.29
CA PHE A 15 38.01 14.04 -1.15
C PHE A 15 37.75 12.58 -1.50
N ILE A 16 37.99 11.64 -0.59
CA ILE A 16 37.67 10.21 -0.77
C ILE A 16 36.28 9.89 -0.23
N ALA A 17 35.93 10.44 0.94
CA ALA A 17 34.66 10.22 1.61
C ALA A 17 33.48 10.79 0.82
N LEU A 18 33.62 11.98 0.21
CA LEU A 18 32.55 12.60 -0.58
C LEU A 18 32.17 11.76 -1.81
N PRO A 19 33.10 11.37 -2.72
CA PRO A 19 32.79 10.47 -3.82
C PRO A 19 32.35 9.08 -3.37
N TRP A 20 32.91 8.55 -2.27
CA TRP A 20 32.48 7.26 -1.73
C TRP A 20 31.03 7.30 -1.26
N LEU A 21 30.61 8.37 -0.59
CA LEU A 21 29.24 8.56 -0.15
C LEU A 21 28.30 8.64 -1.36
N ILE A 22 28.67 9.41 -2.38
CA ILE A 22 27.91 9.51 -3.63
C ILE A 22 27.78 8.13 -4.29
N LEU A 23 28.89 7.38 -4.43
CA LEU A 23 28.88 6.03 -5.02
C LEU A 23 28.08 5.04 -4.18
N HIS A 24 28.17 5.11 -2.86
CA HIS A 24 27.40 4.28 -1.94
C HIS A 24 25.90 4.49 -2.14
N TYR A 25 25.45 5.74 -2.22
CA TYR A 25 24.04 6.01 -2.47
C TYR A 25 23.62 5.73 -3.91
N MET A 26 24.48 5.93 -4.92
CA MET A 26 24.20 5.55 -6.30
C MET A 26 24.03 4.03 -6.47
N THR A 27 24.87 3.22 -5.81
CA THR A 27 24.75 1.75 -5.83
C THR A 27 23.49 1.29 -5.09
N LYS A 28 23.12 1.96 -4.00
CA LYS A 28 21.82 1.76 -3.33
C LYS A 28 20.63 2.22 -4.17
N TRP A 29 20.76 3.24 -4.99
CA TRP A 29 19.68 3.71 -5.89
C TRP A 29 19.39 2.73 -7.03
N LYS A 30 20.38 1.95 -7.47
CA LYS A 30 20.13 0.80 -8.37
C LYS A 30 19.56 -0.43 -7.65
N GLN A 31 19.67 -0.49 -6.32
CA GLN A 31 19.04 -1.52 -5.47
C GLN A 31 17.66 -1.11 -4.96
N ALA A 32 17.17 0.10 -5.28
CA ALA A 32 15.75 0.41 -5.07
C ALA A 32 14.95 -0.55 -5.96
N PRO A 33 14.09 -1.41 -5.39
CA PRO A 33 13.32 -2.37 -6.15
C PRO A 33 12.32 -1.57 -6.99
N LYS A 34 12.70 -1.24 -8.23
CA LYS A 34 11.72 -1.13 -9.29
C LYS A 34 11.01 -2.47 -9.30
N ILE A 35 9.67 -2.44 -9.24
CA ILE A 35 8.81 -3.61 -9.42
C ILE A 35 9.48 -4.53 -10.44
N THR A 36 10.04 -5.61 -9.91
CA THR A 36 10.86 -6.50 -10.73
C THR A 36 9.87 -7.35 -11.52
N HIS A 37 10.26 -7.85 -12.69
CA HIS A 37 9.37 -8.67 -13.51
C HIS A 37 8.79 -9.88 -12.72
N GLU A 38 9.54 -10.40 -11.74
CA GLU A 38 9.08 -11.41 -10.78
C GLU A 38 7.94 -10.92 -9.88
N ASP A 39 7.96 -9.65 -9.43
CA ASP A 39 6.87 -9.06 -8.64
C ASP A 39 5.60 -8.91 -9.47
N GLU A 40 5.72 -8.54 -10.75
CA GLU A 40 4.59 -8.49 -11.68
C GLU A 40 3.97 -9.88 -11.87
N GLN A 41 4.81 -10.91 -12.05
CA GLN A 41 4.37 -12.29 -12.15
C GLN A 41 3.70 -12.79 -10.86
N LEU A 42 4.25 -12.44 -9.70
CA LEU A 42 3.65 -12.77 -8.40
C LEU A 42 2.29 -12.08 -8.24
N LEU A 43 2.16 -10.81 -8.63
CA LEU A 43 0.90 -10.09 -8.62
C LEU A 43 -0.14 -10.74 -9.52
N ASP A 44 0.25 -11.17 -10.73
CA ASP A 44 -0.64 -11.88 -11.65
C ASP A 44 -1.08 -13.24 -11.08
N GLU A 45 -0.16 -14.00 -10.48
CA GLU A 45 -0.49 -15.27 -9.82
C GLU A 45 -1.46 -15.06 -8.65
N LEU A 46 -1.20 -14.06 -7.78
CA LEU A 46 -2.09 -13.71 -6.68
C LEU A 46 -3.47 -13.27 -7.20
N HIS A 47 -3.53 -12.55 -8.31
CA HIS A 47 -4.79 -12.16 -8.93
C HIS A 47 -5.58 -13.36 -9.46
N LEU A 48 -4.90 -14.31 -10.11
CA LEU A 48 -5.51 -15.56 -10.57
C LEU A 48 -6.02 -16.42 -9.39
N LEU A 49 -5.25 -16.50 -8.30
CA LEU A 49 -5.66 -17.19 -7.09
C LEU A 49 -6.87 -16.54 -6.43
N ALA A 50 -6.91 -15.21 -6.36
CA ALA A 50 -8.05 -14.46 -5.82
C ALA A 50 -9.35 -14.74 -6.60
N ARG A 51 -9.30 -14.69 -7.94
CA ARG A 51 -10.47 -15.01 -8.78
C ARG A 51 -10.97 -16.44 -8.55
N ARG A 52 -10.06 -17.41 -8.46
CA ARG A 52 -10.43 -18.80 -8.20
C ARG A 52 -11.03 -19.00 -6.81
N LEU A 53 -10.55 -18.24 -5.82
CA LEU A 53 -11.12 -18.26 -4.47
C LEU A 53 -12.54 -17.70 -4.48
N GLU A 54 -12.77 -16.61 -5.21
CA GLU A 54 -14.09 -16.01 -5.39
C GLU A 54 -15.09 -16.98 -6.04
N ASP A 55 -14.70 -17.70 -7.10
CA ASP A 55 -15.54 -18.73 -7.74
C ASP A 55 -15.96 -19.83 -6.77
N ARG A 56 -15.07 -20.20 -5.85
CA ARG A 56 -15.34 -21.19 -4.81
C ARG A 56 -16.24 -20.62 -3.73
N VAL A 57 -16.03 -19.36 -3.32
CA VAL A 57 -16.90 -18.67 -2.35
C VAL A 57 -18.33 -18.60 -2.88
N ASN A 58 -18.55 -18.26 -4.15
CA ASN A 58 -19.88 -18.29 -4.78
C ASN A 58 -20.55 -19.68 -4.68
N THR A 59 -19.77 -20.74 -4.84
CA THR A 59 -20.28 -22.11 -4.69
C THR A 59 -20.61 -22.42 -3.24
N VAL A 60 -19.78 -22.00 -2.29
CA VAL A 60 -20.03 -22.12 -0.85
C VAL A 60 -21.28 -21.34 -0.45
N GLU A 61 -21.46 -20.11 -0.92
CA GLU A 61 -22.65 -19.29 -0.68
C GLU A 61 -23.92 -20.00 -1.17
N ARG A 62 -23.89 -20.62 -2.36
CA ARG A 62 -25.02 -21.39 -2.88
C ARG A 62 -25.33 -22.61 -2.01
N ILE A 63 -24.32 -23.32 -1.52
CA ILE A 63 -24.50 -24.48 -0.64
C ILE A 63 -25.06 -24.02 0.71
N VAL A 64 -24.51 -22.96 1.30
CA VAL A 64 -24.94 -22.44 2.59
C VAL A 64 -26.37 -21.87 2.51
N ALA A 65 -26.75 -21.22 1.41
CA ALA A 65 -28.12 -20.77 1.19
C ALA A 65 -29.11 -21.93 1.02
N ALA A 66 -28.68 -23.06 0.44
CA ALA A 66 -29.50 -24.26 0.32
C ALA A 66 -29.64 -24.99 1.68
N ASP A 67 -28.61 -24.95 2.53
CA ASP A 67 -28.60 -25.59 3.84
C ASP A 67 -29.27 -24.73 4.93
N ASN A 68 -29.24 -23.40 4.80
CA ASN A 68 -29.82 -22.45 5.76
C ASN A 68 -30.66 -21.38 5.03
N PRO A 69 -32.00 -21.49 4.98
CA PRO A 69 -32.87 -20.56 4.24
C PRO A 69 -32.90 -19.13 4.81
N ASN A 70 -32.34 -18.91 6.01
CA ASN A 70 -32.17 -17.60 6.63
C ASN A 70 -30.78 -16.98 6.41
N PHE A 71 -29.90 -17.65 5.64
CA PHE A 71 -28.56 -17.15 5.37
C PHE A 71 -28.62 -15.93 4.46
N LYS A 72 -28.14 -14.79 4.96
CA LYS A 72 -27.97 -13.56 4.18
C LYS A 72 -26.55 -13.57 3.59
N PRO A 73 -26.37 -13.61 2.26
CA PRO A 73 -25.05 -13.52 1.65
C PRO A 73 -24.38 -12.20 2.06
N GLY A 74 -23.35 -12.31 2.90
CA GLY A 74 -22.63 -11.16 3.43
C GLY A 74 -21.66 -10.63 2.38
N LEU A 75 -22.07 -9.59 1.66
CA LEU A 75 -21.29 -8.37 1.37
C LEU A 75 -22.04 -7.39 0.45
N GLN A 76 -23.10 -7.82 -0.23
CA GLN A 76 -23.87 -6.95 -1.15
C GLN A 76 -25.20 -6.42 -0.57
N SER A 77 -25.69 -6.98 0.55
CA SER A 77 -26.97 -6.55 1.13
C SER A 77 -26.88 -5.29 1.99
N GLU A 78 -25.68 -4.80 2.29
CA GLU A 78 -25.45 -3.67 3.22
C GLU A 78 -24.62 -2.53 2.61
N TRP A 79 -24.76 -2.30 1.30
CA TRP A 79 -24.51 -0.98 0.70
C TRP A 79 -25.82 -0.46 0.10
N ARG A 80 -26.83 -0.32 0.96
CA ARG A 80 -27.98 0.54 0.69
C ARG A 80 -27.65 1.89 1.36
N PRO A 81 -27.26 2.94 0.62
CA PRO A 81 -27.34 4.29 1.17
C PRO A 81 -28.82 4.55 1.49
N GLU A 82 -29.16 4.48 2.77
CA GLU A 82 -30.50 4.75 3.28
C GLU A 82 -31.04 6.08 2.72
N PRO A 83 -32.26 6.13 2.15
CA PRO A 83 -32.89 7.38 1.78
C PRO A 83 -33.35 8.12 3.05
N ARG A 84 -32.59 9.16 3.40
CA ARG A 84 -33.01 10.38 4.11
C ARG A 84 -34.04 10.19 5.24
N LEU A 85 -33.54 9.96 6.46
CA LEU A 85 -34.24 10.41 7.67
C LEU A 85 -33.65 11.75 8.12
N GLY A 86 -34.52 12.74 8.30
CA GLY A 86 -34.22 13.95 9.05
C GLY A 86 -33.63 15.08 8.23
N GLN A 87 -34.50 15.76 7.49
CA GLN A 87 -34.34 17.17 7.20
C GLN A 87 -34.30 17.92 8.54
N THR A 88 -33.15 17.95 9.21
CA THR A 88 -32.92 18.86 10.32
C THR A 88 -32.86 20.26 9.72
N ASP A 89 -34.01 20.89 9.78
CA ASP A 89 -34.24 22.31 9.97
C ASP A 89 -33.02 23.03 10.57
N TYR A 90 -32.07 23.41 9.71
CA TYR A 90 -31.08 24.42 10.03
C TYR A 90 -31.73 25.77 9.74
N SER A 91 -32.56 26.23 10.67
CA SER A 91 -33.05 27.60 10.68
C SER A 91 -31.87 28.56 10.92
N LEU A 92 -31.41 29.20 9.85
CA LEU A 92 -30.45 30.30 9.88
C LEU A 92 -31.12 31.59 10.38
N ASP A 93 -31.71 31.56 11.57
CA ASP A 93 -32.37 32.73 12.17
C ASP A 93 -31.71 33.13 13.50
N ARG A 94 -30.39 33.31 13.44
CA ARG A 94 -29.63 33.95 14.51
C ARG A 94 -28.46 34.75 13.96
N ARG A 95 -28.77 35.77 13.16
CA ARG A 95 -27.90 36.92 12.93
C ARG A 95 -28.65 38.19 13.33
N ASN A 96 -28.57 38.52 14.61
CA ASN A 96 -28.63 39.89 15.12
C ASN A 96 -27.20 40.33 15.35
#